data_AF-W2ZP97-F1
#
_entry.id   AF-W2ZP97-F1
#
_cell.length_a   1.000
_cell.length_b   1.000
_cell.length_c   1.000
_cell.angle_alpha   90.00
_cell.angle_beta   90.00
_cell.angle_gamma   90.00
#
_symmetry.space_group_name_H-M   'P 1'
#
loop_
_entity.id
_entity.type
_entity.pdbx_description
1 polymer ?
#
loop_
_entity_poly.entity_id
_entity_poly.type
_entity_poly.pdbx_seq_one_letter_code
_entity_poly.pdbx_strand_id
1 'polypeptide(L)'
;MPAGLTTPFQRGHDVKYGLEVVERDPETSAVLLAACRFCIKFGREANPKGKRKRTTNVHNFRTPFRTDNYKRHHEVCHTTIWNQYLEASDEDKKTFFDSPGIPEVVANNSRTMCQYVDHTLLKAEAQPSHIKTLCEEAVQHSFCSVCVNASYASLARKTLDELKDTRKPRVKVCCVVGFPLGATTTATKVFETHQCLNAGAEEIDMVINVGMLHAKEYDYVLRDICAVVGVCKDRGAISKVILETALLSEEQIRKASELAIAAGTDFIKTSTGYSTRGTSASLRQL
;
A
#
# COMPACT_ATOMS: atom_id res chain seq x y z
N MET A 1 53.97 -1.42 -22.33
CA MET A 1 52.53 -1.72 -22.21
C MET A 1 51.87 -0.46 -21.68
N PRO A 2 50.82 0.12 -22.29
CA PRO A 2 50.30 1.41 -21.86
C PRO A 2 49.80 1.31 -20.42
N ALA A 3 50.05 2.35 -19.61
CA ALA A 3 49.60 2.46 -18.23
C ALA A 3 48.07 2.59 -18.19
N GLY A 4 47.39 1.47 -18.40
CA GLY A 4 45.94 1.34 -18.34
C GLY A 4 45.48 1.50 -16.90
N LEU A 5 44.40 2.26 -16.69
CA LEU A 5 43.76 2.50 -15.40
C LEU A 5 43.73 1.23 -14.53
N THR A 6 44.39 1.26 -13.37
CA THR A 6 44.63 0.11 -12.49
C THR A 6 43.74 0.12 -11.24
N THR A 7 42.54 0.71 -11.30
CA THR A 7 41.70 0.86 -10.09
C THR A 7 41.48 -0.50 -9.41
N PRO A 8 42.06 -0.70 -8.20
CA PRO A 8 41.97 -1.98 -7.52
C PRO A 8 40.59 -2.14 -6.87
N PHE A 9 40.20 -3.38 -6.60
CA PHE A 9 39.01 -3.66 -5.81
C PHE A 9 39.22 -3.12 -4.38
N GLN A 10 38.31 -2.29 -3.88
CA GLN A 10 38.47 -1.66 -2.57
C GLN A 10 37.69 -2.42 -1.51
N ARG A 11 38.14 -2.30 -0.25
CA ARG A 11 37.44 -2.87 0.91
C ARG A 11 35.99 -2.38 0.96
N GLY A 12 35.06 -3.30 1.16
CA GLY A 12 33.63 -3.01 1.24
C GLY A 12 32.92 -2.94 -0.12
N HIS A 13 33.62 -3.09 -1.26
CA HIS A 13 32.93 -3.21 -2.56
C HIS A 13 32.02 -4.45 -2.61
N ASP A 14 32.42 -5.52 -1.94
CA ASP A 14 31.67 -6.77 -1.76
C ASP A 14 30.30 -6.55 -1.09
N VAL A 15 30.26 -5.81 0.01
CA VAL A 15 29.00 -5.52 0.73
C VAL A 15 28.28 -4.30 0.16
N LYS A 16 28.99 -3.28 -0.33
CA LYS A 16 28.34 -2.07 -0.84
C LYS A 16 27.64 -2.31 -2.18
N TYR A 17 28.17 -3.21 -2.99
CA TYR A 17 27.67 -3.49 -4.34
C TYR A 17 27.21 -4.95 -4.52
N GLY A 18 27.15 -5.77 -3.47
CA GLY A 18 26.69 -7.15 -3.59
C GLY A 18 27.57 -7.99 -4.53
N LEU A 19 28.89 -7.94 -4.31
CA LEU A 19 29.89 -8.65 -5.11
C LEU A 19 30.54 -9.78 -4.32
N GLU A 20 30.93 -10.84 -5.01
CA GLU A 20 31.68 -11.98 -4.45
C GLU A 20 33.07 -12.02 -5.08
N VAL A 21 34.13 -12.03 -4.27
CA VAL A 21 35.50 -12.17 -4.76
C VAL A 21 35.73 -13.63 -5.15
N VAL A 22 35.98 -13.87 -6.43
CA VAL A 22 36.13 -15.23 -6.98
C VAL A 22 37.60 -15.59 -7.14
N GLU A 23 38.44 -14.62 -7.51
CA GLU A 23 39.85 -14.86 -7.86
C GLU A 23 40.74 -13.79 -7.22
N ARG A 24 41.85 -14.23 -6.62
CA ARG A 24 42.92 -13.37 -6.11
C ARG A 24 44.25 -13.78 -6.71
N ASP A 25 45.10 -12.79 -6.89
CA ASP A 25 46.49 -12.98 -7.26
C ASP A 25 47.24 -13.74 -6.14
N PRO A 26 47.95 -14.83 -6.45
CA PRO A 26 48.56 -15.70 -5.44
C PRO A 26 49.73 -15.05 -4.70
N GLU A 27 50.40 -14.06 -5.29
CA GLU A 27 51.58 -13.42 -4.71
C GLU A 27 51.19 -12.16 -3.92
N THR A 28 50.29 -11.36 -4.48
CA THR A 28 49.92 -10.05 -3.94
C THR A 28 48.59 -10.05 -3.18
N SER A 29 47.83 -11.14 -3.25
CA SER A 29 46.46 -11.26 -2.73
C SER A 29 45.46 -10.24 -3.31
N ALA A 30 45.84 -9.52 -4.37
CA ALA A 30 44.99 -8.55 -5.05
C ALA A 30 43.79 -9.25 -5.71
N VAL A 31 42.60 -8.66 -5.65
CA VAL A 31 41.42 -9.23 -6.31
C VAL A 31 41.60 -9.11 -7.83
N LEU A 32 41.42 -10.23 -8.55
CA LEU A 32 41.50 -10.30 -10.01
C LEU A 32 40.12 -10.43 -10.66
N LEU A 33 39.16 -11.05 -9.97
CA LEU A 33 37.78 -11.21 -10.43
C LEU A 33 36.79 -11.10 -9.28
N ALA A 34 35.73 -10.32 -9.50
CA ALA A 34 34.56 -10.27 -8.63
C ALA A 34 33.29 -10.58 -9.43
N ALA A 35 32.43 -11.45 -8.92
CA ALA A 35 31.16 -11.81 -9.54
C ALA A 35 29.99 -11.06 -8.91
N CYS A 36 28.94 -10.81 -9.71
CA CYS A 36 27.68 -10.24 -9.23
C CYS A 36 26.89 -11.28 -8.42
N ARG A 37 26.71 -11.06 -7.11
CA ARG A 37 25.95 -12.00 -6.25
C ARG A 37 24.48 -12.08 -6.65
N PHE A 38 23.92 -11.01 -7.23
CA PHE A 38 22.55 -11.03 -7.76
C PHE A 38 22.40 -11.96 -8.96
N CYS A 39 23.39 -11.99 -9.87
CA CYS A 39 23.39 -12.97 -10.95
C CYS A 39 23.49 -14.40 -10.42
N ILE A 40 24.37 -14.64 -9.44
CA ILE A 40 24.59 -15.96 -8.83
C ILE A 40 23.31 -16.47 -8.17
N LYS A 41 22.61 -15.62 -7.42
CA LYS A 41 21.48 -16.03 -6.58
C LYS A 41 20.12 -15.96 -7.28
N PHE A 42 19.91 -14.94 -8.11
CA PHE A 42 18.57 -14.64 -8.64
C PHE A 42 18.50 -14.75 -10.18
N GLY A 43 19.66 -14.70 -10.84
CA GLY A 43 19.75 -14.54 -12.29
C GLY A 43 19.25 -13.17 -12.74
N ARG A 44 19.08 -13.01 -14.06
CA ARG A 44 18.64 -11.73 -14.64
C ARG A 44 17.13 -11.52 -14.50
N GLU A 45 16.71 -10.33 -14.07
CA GLU A 45 15.30 -9.95 -13.97
C GLU A 45 14.62 -9.80 -15.35
N ALA A 46 13.32 -10.08 -15.40
CA ALA A 46 12.49 -9.85 -16.58
C ALA A 46 12.13 -8.36 -16.70
N ASN A 47 12.10 -7.83 -17.92
CA ASN A 47 11.69 -6.44 -18.15
C ASN A 47 10.17 -6.36 -18.32
N PRO A 48 9.43 -5.60 -17.49
CA PRO A 48 7.98 -5.44 -17.63
C PRO A 48 7.54 -4.83 -18.97
N LYS A 49 8.42 -4.06 -19.63
CA LYS A 49 8.16 -3.33 -20.88
C LYS A 49 8.90 -3.91 -22.09
N GLY A 50 9.53 -5.08 -22.00
CA GLY A 50 10.34 -5.62 -23.11
C GLY A 50 10.47 -7.14 -23.15
N LYS A 51 10.84 -7.68 -24.32
CA LYS A 51 10.91 -9.14 -24.60
C LYS A 51 12.12 -9.87 -23.99
N ARG A 52 12.81 -9.32 -22.97
CA ARG A 52 14.05 -9.93 -22.44
C ARG A 52 13.72 -11.12 -21.52
N LYS A 53 14.24 -12.30 -21.86
CA LYS A 53 14.06 -13.57 -21.11
C LYS A 53 14.99 -13.64 -19.90
N ARG A 54 14.54 -14.36 -18.86
CA ARG A 54 15.31 -14.70 -17.65
C ARG A 54 16.49 -15.63 -18.02
N THR A 55 17.69 -15.31 -17.55
CA THR A 55 18.92 -16.08 -17.83
C THR A 55 19.69 -16.36 -16.55
N THR A 56 20.41 -17.49 -16.49
CA THR A 56 21.27 -17.92 -15.36
C THR A 56 22.74 -17.50 -15.51
N ASN A 57 23.08 -16.69 -16.52
CA ASN A 57 24.45 -16.27 -16.75
C ASN A 57 24.95 -15.34 -15.63
N VAL A 58 26.12 -15.67 -15.07
CA VAL A 58 26.79 -14.87 -14.05
C VAL A 58 27.69 -13.80 -14.69
N HIS A 59 27.50 -12.55 -14.30
CA HIS A 59 28.35 -11.45 -14.75
C HIS A 59 29.56 -11.27 -13.82
N ASN A 60 30.74 -11.15 -14.42
CA ASN A 60 32.01 -11.01 -13.74
C ASN A 60 32.66 -9.65 -14.07
N PHE A 61 33.23 -9.02 -13.05
CA PHE A 61 33.99 -7.78 -13.14
C PHE A 61 35.48 -8.09 -12.95
N ARG A 62 36.33 -7.43 -13.75
CA ARG A 62 37.79 -7.47 -13.68
C ARG A 62 38.34 -6.05 -13.65
N THR A 63 39.62 -5.90 -13.32
CA THR A 63 40.32 -4.60 -13.31
C THR A 63 40.20 -3.88 -14.68
N PRO A 64 39.93 -2.56 -14.71
CA PRO A 64 39.71 -1.68 -13.56
C PRO A 64 38.35 -1.86 -12.88
N PHE A 65 38.40 -1.98 -11.55
CA PHE A 65 37.25 -2.14 -10.66
C PHE A 65 36.51 -0.81 -10.46
N ARG A 66 35.76 -0.39 -11.48
CA ARG A 66 35.03 0.88 -11.46
C ARG A 66 33.60 0.69 -10.94
N THR A 67 33.21 1.54 -9.99
CA THR A 67 31.91 1.43 -9.31
C THR A 67 30.71 1.77 -10.19
N ASP A 68 30.90 2.61 -11.21
CA ASP A 68 29.89 2.92 -12.23
C ASP A 68 29.50 1.69 -13.05
N ASN A 69 30.45 0.79 -13.32
CA ASN A 69 30.16 -0.46 -14.03
C ASN A 69 29.27 -1.40 -13.20
N TYR A 70 29.48 -1.49 -11.89
CA TYR A 70 28.64 -2.32 -11.02
C TYR A 70 27.20 -1.79 -11.00
N LYS A 71 27.05 -0.49 -10.72
CA LYS A 71 25.75 0.17 -10.64
C LYS A 71 24.97 0.04 -11.94
N ARG A 72 25.60 0.35 -13.08
CA ARG A 72 24.97 0.22 -14.40
C ARG A 72 24.52 -1.21 -14.69
N HIS A 73 25.32 -2.20 -14.31
CA HIS A 73 24.92 -3.60 -14.45
C HIS A 73 23.69 -3.91 -13.59
N HIS A 74 23.68 -3.52 -12.32
CA HIS A 74 22.55 -3.78 -11.42
C HIS A 74 21.27 -3.04 -11.87
N GLU A 75 21.36 -1.77 -12.23
CA GLU A 75 20.22 -0.97 -12.72
C GLU A 75 19.58 -1.58 -13.98
N VAL A 76 20.37 -2.25 -14.83
CA VAL A 76 19.90 -2.82 -16.10
C VAL A 76 19.46 -4.28 -15.98
N CYS A 77 20.07 -5.07 -15.08
CA CYS A 77 19.86 -6.52 -14.99
C CYS A 77 19.12 -6.98 -13.73
N HIS A 78 19.11 -6.14 -12.69
CA HIS A 78 18.65 -6.46 -11.34
C HIS A 78 17.88 -5.27 -10.73
N THR A 79 17.14 -4.52 -11.55
CA THR A 79 16.56 -3.23 -11.16
C THR A 79 15.79 -3.29 -9.85
N THR A 80 14.96 -4.32 -9.67
CA THR A 80 14.07 -4.47 -8.52
C THR A 80 14.86 -4.82 -7.27
N ILE A 81 15.64 -5.90 -7.33
CA ILE A 81 16.39 -6.41 -6.18
C ILE A 81 17.58 -5.52 -5.80
N TRP A 82 18.14 -4.78 -6.76
CA TRP A 82 19.18 -3.80 -6.52
C TRP A 82 18.66 -2.61 -5.71
N ASN A 83 17.47 -2.11 -6.03
CA ASN A 83 16.85 -1.04 -5.26
C ASN A 83 16.56 -1.50 -3.82
N GLN A 84 16.07 -2.72 -3.64
CA GLN A 84 15.89 -3.32 -2.30
C GLN A 84 17.22 -3.41 -1.55
N TYR A 85 18.28 -3.83 -2.24
CA TYR A 85 19.62 -3.91 -1.64
C TYR A 85 20.15 -2.54 -1.24
N LEU A 86 19.89 -1.48 -2.02
CA LEU A 86 20.31 -0.13 -1.68
C LEU A 86 19.63 0.39 -0.40
N GLU A 87 18.36 0.05 -0.20
CA GLU A 87 17.53 0.43 0.96
C GLU A 87 17.82 -0.39 2.22
N ALA A 88 18.47 -1.55 2.10
CA ALA A 88 18.81 -2.42 3.23
C ALA A 88 19.87 -1.80 4.16
N SER A 89 19.74 -2.09 5.46
CA SER A 89 20.75 -1.72 6.47
C SER A 89 22.07 -2.46 6.24
N ASP A 90 23.16 -1.99 6.84
CA ASP A 90 24.47 -2.65 6.70
C ASP A 90 24.48 -4.05 7.35
N GLU A 91 23.65 -4.27 8.38
CA GLU A 91 23.39 -5.59 8.97
C GLU A 91 22.64 -6.51 8.00
N ASP A 92 21.57 -6.01 7.37
CA ASP A 92 20.76 -6.79 6.42
C ASP A 92 21.55 -7.12 5.14
N LYS A 93 22.40 -6.21 4.68
CA LYS A 93 23.27 -6.44 3.49
C LYS A 93 24.24 -7.61 3.68
N LYS A 94 24.64 -7.92 4.92
CA LYS A 94 25.53 -9.04 5.22
C LYS A 94 24.86 -10.38 5.00
N THR A 95 23.57 -10.49 5.34
CA THR A 95 22.79 -11.74 5.27
C THR A 95 21.86 -11.79 4.05
N PHE A 96 21.80 -10.73 3.24
CA PHE A 96 20.87 -10.55 2.11
C PHE A 96 20.83 -11.73 1.11
N PHE A 97 21.93 -12.45 0.94
CA PHE A 97 22.06 -13.52 -0.07
C PHE A 97 22.01 -14.94 0.53
N ASP A 98 21.71 -15.07 1.83
CA ASP A 98 21.78 -16.34 2.57
C ASP A 98 20.47 -17.15 2.47
N SER A 99 19.35 -16.54 2.07
CA SER A 99 18.08 -17.24 1.84
C SER A 99 17.93 -17.74 0.38
N PRO A 100 17.35 -18.94 0.16
CA PRO A 100 17.29 -19.61 -1.15
C PRO A 100 16.21 -19.09 -2.13
N GLY A 101 15.83 -17.81 -2.07
CA GLY A 101 14.83 -17.24 -2.97
C GLY A 101 15.06 -15.76 -3.21
N ILE A 102 14.56 -15.24 -4.34
CA ILE A 102 14.36 -13.79 -4.52
C ILE A 102 13.63 -13.33 -3.25
N PRO A 103 14.18 -12.40 -2.45
CA PRO A 103 13.45 -11.84 -1.32
C PRO A 103 12.10 -11.39 -1.86
N GLU A 104 11.03 -12.04 -1.41
CA GLU A 104 9.68 -11.50 -1.60
C GLU A 104 9.76 -10.04 -1.22
N VAL A 105 9.32 -9.18 -2.13
CA VAL A 105 9.39 -7.73 -2.05
C VAL A 105 9.28 -7.27 -0.60
N VAL A 106 10.41 -7.05 0.06
CA VAL A 106 10.43 -6.37 1.35
C VAL A 106 10.28 -4.90 0.99
N ALA A 107 9.06 -4.55 0.59
CA ALA A 107 8.62 -3.18 0.60
C ALA A 107 8.85 -2.71 2.03
N ASN A 108 9.79 -1.78 2.21
CA ASN A 108 10.08 -1.13 3.49
C ASN A 108 8.93 -0.18 3.89
N ASN A 109 7.73 -0.74 3.98
CA ASN A 109 6.55 -0.22 4.65
C ASN A 109 5.98 -1.40 5.43
N SER A 110 6.62 -1.81 6.53
CA SER A 110 6.01 -2.79 7.44
C SER A 110 4.87 -2.13 8.22
N ARG A 111 3.85 -1.65 7.51
CA ARG A 111 2.50 -1.65 8.04
C ARG A 111 2.22 -3.11 8.36
N THR A 112 2.18 -3.44 9.66
CA THR A 112 1.68 -4.73 10.11
C THR A 112 0.30 -4.95 9.48
N MET A 113 -0.16 -6.19 9.32
CA MET A 113 -1.52 -6.46 8.81
C MET A 113 -2.59 -5.62 9.52
N CYS A 114 -2.40 -5.31 10.81
CA CYS A 114 -3.22 -4.42 11.62
C CYS A 114 -3.38 -3.02 11.01
N GLN A 115 -2.34 -2.46 10.40
CA GLN A 115 -2.37 -1.14 9.75
C GLN A 115 -3.15 -1.11 8.42
N TYR A 116 -3.78 -2.23 8.04
CA TYR A 116 -4.77 -2.31 6.95
C TYR A 116 -6.18 -2.61 7.47
N VAL A 117 -6.38 -2.65 8.80
CA VAL A 117 -7.67 -2.95 9.42
C VAL A 117 -8.35 -1.64 9.83
N ASP A 118 -9.58 -1.49 9.35
CA ASP A 118 -10.57 -0.54 9.89
C ASP A 118 -11.42 -1.27 10.93
N HIS A 119 -11.12 -1.06 12.22
CA HIS A 119 -11.80 -1.74 13.32
C HIS A 119 -13.20 -1.16 13.50
N THR A 120 -14.23 -1.96 13.26
CA THR A 120 -15.56 -1.43 12.90
C THR A 120 -16.62 -1.80 13.94
N LEU A 121 -17.39 -0.80 14.40
CA LEU A 121 -18.63 -1.00 15.15
C LEU A 121 -19.73 -0.08 14.61
N LEU A 122 -20.61 -0.65 13.80
CA LEU A 122 -21.72 0.06 13.15
C LEU A 122 -23.10 -0.44 13.61
N LYS A 123 -23.15 -1.31 14.63
CA LYS A 123 -24.39 -1.87 15.17
C LYS A 123 -25.29 -0.78 15.74
N ALA A 124 -26.60 -0.88 15.53
CA ALA A 124 -27.55 0.14 15.98
C ALA A 124 -27.63 0.21 17.51
N GLU A 125 -27.41 -0.91 18.19
CA GLU A 125 -27.36 -1.08 19.63
C GLU A 125 -26.00 -0.70 20.27
N ALA A 126 -25.04 -0.21 19.48
CA ALA A 126 -23.76 0.25 20.01
C ALA A 126 -24.00 1.34 21.07
N GLN A 127 -23.18 1.32 22.12
CA GLN A 127 -23.26 2.25 23.24
C GLN A 127 -21.95 3.02 23.36
N PRO A 128 -21.93 4.20 24.02
CA PRO A 128 -20.71 4.96 24.24
C PRO A 128 -19.56 4.14 24.88
N SER A 129 -19.87 3.21 25.79
CA SER A 129 -18.90 2.29 26.37
C SER A 129 -18.25 1.38 25.32
N HIS A 130 -19.04 0.81 24.41
CA HIS A 130 -18.54 -0.04 23.33
C HIS A 130 -17.61 0.73 22.36
N ILE A 131 -17.91 2.01 22.09
CA ILE A 131 -17.06 2.86 21.26
C ILE A 131 -15.71 3.13 21.94
N LYS A 132 -15.68 3.29 23.27
CA LYS A 132 -14.43 3.43 24.01
C LYS A 132 -13.59 2.16 23.92
N THR A 133 -14.19 0.99 24.17
CA THR A 133 -13.51 -0.30 24.02
C THR A 133 -12.97 -0.50 22.60
N LEU A 134 -13.75 -0.15 21.56
CA LEU A 134 -13.29 -0.19 20.17
C LEU A 134 -12.01 0.66 19.96
N CYS A 135 -11.95 1.85 20.55
CA CYS A 135 -10.78 2.74 20.46
C CYS A 135 -9.57 2.18 21.22
N GLU A 136 -9.78 1.63 22.42
CA GLU A 136 -8.76 0.97 23.24
C GLU A 136 -8.11 -0.20 22.48
N GLU A 137 -8.93 -1.08 21.91
CA GLU A 137 -8.48 -2.20 21.09
C GLU A 137 -7.69 -1.72 19.86
N ALA A 138 -8.17 -0.67 19.19
CA ALA A 138 -7.49 -0.14 18.01
C ALA A 138 -6.10 0.44 18.33
N VAL A 139 -5.95 1.14 19.46
CA VAL A 139 -4.64 1.62 19.93
C VAL A 139 -3.77 0.47 20.41
N GLN A 140 -4.34 -0.51 21.12
CA GLN A 140 -3.63 -1.70 21.59
C GLN A 140 -2.98 -2.44 20.41
N HIS A 141 -3.77 -2.73 19.37
CA HIS A 141 -3.34 -3.52 18.21
C HIS A 141 -2.72 -2.70 17.09
N SER A 142 -2.66 -1.36 17.21
CA SER A 142 -2.20 -0.47 16.15
C SER A 142 -2.97 -0.72 14.85
N PHE A 143 -4.30 -0.56 14.90
CA PHE A 143 -5.13 -0.57 13.70
C PHE A 143 -5.02 0.74 12.92
N CYS A 144 -5.47 0.76 11.65
CA CYS A 144 -5.43 1.96 10.82
C CYS A 144 -6.45 3.00 11.29
N SER A 145 -7.69 2.55 11.47
CA SER A 145 -8.81 3.39 11.87
C SER A 145 -9.79 2.64 12.75
N VAL A 146 -10.64 3.39 13.45
CA VAL A 146 -11.93 2.91 13.93
C VAL A 146 -13.03 3.40 13.00
N CYS A 147 -13.96 2.52 12.61
CA CYS A 147 -15.10 2.88 11.77
C CYS A 147 -16.40 2.85 12.60
N VAL A 148 -17.05 4.00 12.72
CA VAL A 148 -18.22 4.22 13.58
C VAL A 148 -19.37 4.93 12.86
N ASN A 149 -20.58 4.83 13.41
CA ASN A 149 -21.70 5.64 12.95
C ASN A 149 -21.43 7.13 13.23
N ALA A 150 -21.97 8.02 12.39
CA ALA A 150 -21.72 9.48 12.43
C ALA A 150 -21.90 10.10 13.83
N SER A 151 -22.90 9.65 14.59
CA SER A 151 -23.18 10.15 15.95
C SER A 151 -22.06 9.90 16.97
N TYR A 152 -21.16 8.95 16.70
CA TYR A 152 -20.04 8.61 17.59
C TYR A 152 -18.70 9.21 17.16
N ALA A 153 -18.63 9.95 16.05
CA ALA A 153 -17.39 10.53 15.53
C ALA A 153 -16.63 11.35 16.59
N SER A 154 -17.32 12.26 17.26
CA SER A 154 -16.71 13.13 18.29
C SER A 154 -16.24 12.35 19.51
N LEU A 155 -17.01 11.34 19.94
CA LEU A 155 -16.62 10.46 21.04
C LEU A 155 -15.37 9.66 20.68
N ALA A 156 -15.34 9.04 19.50
CA ALA A 156 -14.21 8.25 19.03
C ALA A 156 -12.94 9.10 18.92
N ARG A 157 -13.03 10.31 18.32
CA ARG A 157 -11.89 11.24 18.21
C ARG A 157 -11.35 11.60 19.59
N LYS A 158 -12.24 12.03 20.50
CA LYS A 158 -11.86 12.39 21.88
C LYS A 158 -11.17 11.24 22.60
N THR A 159 -11.75 10.03 22.54
CA THR A 159 -11.16 8.86 23.20
C THR A 159 -9.80 8.47 22.60
N LEU A 160 -9.64 8.54 21.27
CA LEU A 160 -8.34 8.28 20.64
C LEU A 160 -7.29 9.34 20.97
N ASP A 161 -7.69 10.60 21.19
CA ASP A 161 -6.77 11.64 21.67
C ASP A 161 -6.32 11.40 23.12
N GLU A 162 -7.23 10.94 23.98
CA GLU A 162 -6.94 10.55 25.37
C GLU A 162 -6.00 9.32 25.44
N LEU A 163 -6.12 8.39 24.49
CA LEU A 163 -5.33 7.15 24.42
C LEU A 163 -4.02 7.29 23.63
N LYS A 164 -3.66 8.50 23.18
CA LYS A 164 -2.55 8.74 22.26
C LYS A 164 -1.21 8.22 22.83
N ASP A 165 -0.61 7.25 22.14
CA ASP A 165 0.75 6.77 22.39
C ASP A 165 1.66 7.18 21.22
N THR A 166 2.61 8.09 21.46
CA THR A 166 3.53 8.60 20.43
C THR A 166 4.49 7.55 19.89
N ARG A 167 4.60 6.39 20.54
CA ARG A 167 5.41 5.25 20.09
C ARG A 167 4.64 4.36 19.10
N LYS A 168 3.33 4.57 18.93
CA LYS A 168 2.47 3.80 18.03
C LYS A 168 1.94 4.66 16.88
N PRO A 169 1.59 4.04 15.74
CA PRO A 169 0.88 4.74 14.67
C PRO A 169 -0.43 5.35 15.19
N ARG A 170 -0.77 6.54 14.69
CA ARG A 170 -2.02 7.20 15.04
C ARG A 170 -3.20 6.48 14.39
N VAL A 171 -4.16 6.07 15.22
CA VAL A 171 -5.45 5.53 14.78
C VAL A 171 -6.34 6.70 14.33
N LYS A 172 -6.92 6.56 13.13
CA LYS A 172 -7.85 7.55 12.56
C LYS A 172 -9.30 7.26 12.95
N VAL A 173 -10.16 8.26 12.78
CA VAL A 173 -11.62 8.07 12.84
C VAL A 173 -12.19 8.01 11.43
N CYS A 174 -12.85 6.91 11.11
CA CYS A 174 -13.63 6.70 9.91
C CYS A 174 -15.13 6.76 10.24
N CYS A 175 -15.91 7.45 9.42
CA CYS A 175 -17.36 7.50 9.57
C CYS A 175 -18.07 7.07 8.29
N VAL A 176 -19.20 6.39 8.44
CA VAL A 176 -20.05 6.02 7.31
C VAL A 176 -21.03 7.14 6.97
N VAL A 177 -21.35 7.32 5.69
CA VAL A 177 -22.27 8.37 5.18
C VAL A 177 -23.30 7.77 4.22
N GLY A 178 -24.56 8.17 4.36
CA GLY A 178 -25.69 7.60 3.61
C GLY A 178 -25.85 6.10 3.87
N PHE A 179 -25.36 5.60 5.01
CA PHE A 179 -25.24 4.18 5.32
C PHE A 179 -26.48 3.64 6.04
N PRO A 180 -26.84 2.35 5.85
CA PRO A 180 -26.24 1.39 4.92
C PRO A 180 -26.85 1.42 3.53
N LEU A 181 -27.96 2.13 3.31
CA LEU A 181 -28.78 1.94 2.10
C LEU A 181 -28.33 2.77 0.90
N GLY A 182 -27.56 3.84 1.09
CA GLY A 182 -27.15 4.77 0.04
C GLY A 182 -28.27 5.60 -0.57
N ALA A 183 -29.50 5.47 -0.06
CA ALA A 183 -30.73 6.01 -0.64
C ALA A 183 -31.16 7.38 -0.07
N THR A 184 -30.31 8.03 0.73
CA THR A 184 -30.53 9.42 1.14
C THR A 184 -30.22 10.39 -0.01
N THR A 185 -30.71 11.63 0.10
CA THR A 185 -30.40 12.67 -0.90
C THR A 185 -28.91 13.03 -0.89
N THR A 186 -28.38 13.48 -2.03
CA THR A 186 -27.00 13.99 -2.12
C THR A 186 -26.73 15.11 -1.11
N ALA A 187 -27.68 16.04 -0.95
CA ALA A 187 -27.57 17.13 0.02
C ALA A 187 -27.45 16.60 1.46
N THR A 188 -28.21 15.56 1.83
CA THR A 188 -28.08 14.89 3.13
C THR A 188 -26.71 14.26 3.30
N LYS A 189 -26.19 13.55 2.29
CA LYS A 189 -24.85 12.94 2.35
C LYS A 189 -23.75 14.00 2.51
N VAL A 190 -23.83 15.10 1.77
CA VAL A 190 -22.91 16.24 1.88
C VAL A 190 -22.96 16.85 3.28
N PHE A 191 -24.17 17.10 3.80
CA PHE A 191 -24.34 17.64 5.15
C PHE A 191 -23.78 16.69 6.23
N GLU A 192 -24.11 15.40 6.14
CA GLU A 192 -23.61 14.36 7.05
C GLU A 192 -22.07 14.26 6.99
N THR A 193 -21.49 14.34 5.78
CA THR A 193 -20.03 14.38 5.58
C THR A 193 -19.41 15.55 6.33
N HIS A 194 -19.94 16.77 6.17
CA HIS A 194 -19.47 17.94 6.92
C HIS A 194 -19.56 17.73 8.44
N GLN A 195 -20.66 17.16 8.93
CA GLN A 195 -20.85 16.89 10.36
C GLN A 195 -19.81 15.90 10.89
N CYS A 196 -19.55 14.80 10.18
CA CYS A 196 -18.54 13.81 10.55
C CYS A 196 -17.14 14.44 10.60
N LEU A 197 -16.76 15.20 9.56
CA LEU A 197 -15.44 15.84 9.49
C LEU A 197 -15.28 16.93 10.57
N ASN A 198 -16.31 17.74 10.82
CA ASN A 198 -16.31 18.73 11.92
C ASN A 198 -16.19 18.05 13.29
N ALA A 199 -16.72 16.83 13.43
CA ALA A 199 -16.60 16.02 14.64
C ALA A 199 -15.25 15.29 14.78
N GLY A 200 -14.33 15.46 13.81
CA GLY A 200 -12.97 14.92 13.86
C GLY A 200 -12.76 13.60 13.12
N ALA A 201 -13.69 13.21 12.25
CA ALA A 201 -13.44 12.16 11.28
C ALA A 201 -12.37 12.59 10.26
N GLU A 202 -11.59 11.63 9.81
CA GLU A 202 -10.50 11.80 8.84
C GLU A 202 -10.70 10.95 7.59
N GLU A 203 -11.66 10.03 7.65
CA GLU A 203 -12.03 9.15 6.56
C GLU A 203 -13.56 9.05 6.50
N ILE A 204 -14.10 9.00 5.29
CA ILE A 204 -15.54 8.89 5.03
C ILE A 204 -15.81 7.70 4.11
N ASP A 205 -16.63 6.78 4.59
CA ASP A 205 -17.10 5.60 3.87
C ASP A 205 -18.55 5.84 3.41
N MET A 206 -18.74 6.37 2.21
CA MET A 206 -20.07 6.64 1.66
C MET A 206 -20.65 5.43 0.94
N VAL A 207 -21.98 5.26 0.98
CA VAL A 207 -22.67 4.25 0.16
C VAL A 207 -23.25 4.88 -1.10
N ILE A 208 -23.01 4.28 -2.26
CA ILE A 208 -23.60 4.74 -3.53
C ILE A 208 -25.13 4.58 -3.53
N ASN A 209 -25.83 5.38 -4.33
CA ASN A 209 -27.25 5.13 -4.57
C ASN A 209 -27.44 3.92 -5.52
N VAL A 210 -27.60 2.74 -4.93
CA VAL A 210 -27.73 1.46 -5.66
C VAL A 210 -28.95 1.47 -6.59
N GLY A 211 -30.08 2.04 -6.16
CA GLY A 211 -31.30 2.13 -6.98
C GLY A 211 -31.09 2.94 -8.26
N MET A 212 -30.43 4.10 -8.15
CA MET A 212 -30.09 4.93 -9.31
C MET A 212 -29.09 4.24 -10.24
N LEU A 213 -28.15 3.46 -9.70
CA LEU A 213 -27.26 2.64 -10.51
C LEU A 213 -28.01 1.55 -11.30
N HIS A 214 -28.99 0.87 -10.69
CA HIS A 214 -29.86 -0.09 -11.38
C HIS A 214 -30.68 0.58 -12.49
N ALA A 215 -31.19 1.78 -12.22
CA ALA A 215 -31.92 2.59 -13.20
C ALA A 215 -31.03 3.15 -14.33
N LYS A 216 -29.71 2.92 -14.28
CA LYS A 216 -28.70 3.45 -15.21
C LYS A 216 -28.63 4.99 -15.21
N GLU A 217 -29.06 5.62 -14.11
CA GLU A 217 -28.93 7.06 -13.86
C GLU A 217 -27.48 7.40 -13.46
N TYR A 218 -26.52 7.11 -14.34
CA TYR A 218 -25.09 7.19 -14.05
C TYR A 218 -24.63 8.61 -13.73
N ASP A 219 -25.22 9.61 -14.38
CA ASP A 219 -24.92 11.02 -14.09
C ASP A 219 -25.36 11.40 -12.68
N TYR A 220 -26.47 10.85 -12.19
CA TYR A 220 -26.90 11.04 -10.81
C TYR A 220 -25.88 10.41 -9.85
N VAL A 221 -25.52 9.15 -10.08
CA VAL A 221 -24.56 8.42 -9.22
C VAL A 221 -23.21 9.13 -9.19
N LEU A 222 -22.71 9.58 -10.35
CA LEU A 222 -21.47 10.33 -10.44
C LEU A 222 -21.53 11.63 -9.66
N ARG A 223 -22.58 12.45 -9.84
CA ARG A 223 -22.74 13.71 -9.11
C ARG A 223 -22.85 13.49 -7.60
N ASP A 224 -23.56 12.45 -7.17
CA ASP A 224 -23.69 12.07 -5.76
C ASP A 224 -22.33 11.77 -5.12
N ILE A 225 -21.50 10.97 -5.81
CA ILE A 225 -20.14 10.65 -5.35
C ILE A 225 -19.24 11.89 -5.38
N CYS A 226 -19.23 12.64 -6.49
CA CYS A 226 -18.43 13.86 -6.63
C CYS A 226 -18.71 14.87 -5.51
N ALA A 227 -19.98 15.03 -5.11
CA ALA A 227 -20.36 15.98 -4.07
C ALA A 227 -19.73 15.62 -2.71
N VAL A 228 -19.74 14.34 -2.32
CA VAL A 228 -19.14 13.88 -1.06
C VAL A 228 -17.60 13.89 -1.14
N VAL A 229 -17.04 13.40 -2.25
CA VAL A 229 -15.59 13.39 -2.49
C VAL A 229 -15.02 14.81 -2.49
N GLY A 230 -15.73 15.77 -3.07
CA GLY A 230 -15.35 17.19 -3.06
C GLY A 230 -15.19 17.73 -1.64
N VAL A 231 -16.17 17.47 -0.77
CA VAL A 231 -16.09 17.85 0.66
C VAL A 231 -14.90 17.20 1.36
N CYS A 232 -14.62 15.93 1.07
CA CYS A 232 -13.48 15.23 1.66
C CYS A 232 -12.15 15.87 1.22
N LYS A 233 -11.98 16.14 -0.07
CA LYS A 233 -10.79 16.80 -0.63
C LYS A 233 -10.55 18.18 -0.05
N ASP A 234 -11.60 19.00 0.04
CA ASP A 234 -11.53 20.35 0.62
C ASP A 234 -11.08 20.35 2.09
N ARG A 235 -11.29 19.23 2.79
CA ARG A 235 -10.91 19.02 4.19
C ARG A 235 -9.65 18.16 4.37
N GLY A 236 -9.05 17.66 3.28
CA GLY A 236 -7.92 16.73 3.33
C GLY A 236 -8.26 15.36 3.95
N ALA A 237 -9.53 14.95 3.91
CA ALA A 237 -10.00 13.66 4.40
C ALA A 237 -10.01 12.60 3.29
N ILE A 238 -9.86 11.34 3.69
CA ILE A 238 -9.88 10.19 2.76
C ILE A 238 -11.33 9.83 2.45
N SER A 239 -11.67 9.67 1.17
CA SER A 239 -12.98 9.17 0.76
C SER A 239 -12.93 7.72 0.31
N LYS A 240 -13.90 6.91 0.76
CA LYS A 240 -14.11 5.54 0.33
C LYS A 240 -15.56 5.39 -0.15
N VAL A 241 -15.74 4.74 -1.30
CA VAL A 241 -17.06 4.55 -1.92
C VAL A 241 -17.46 3.08 -1.83
N ILE A 242 -18.46 2.78 -1.01
CA ILE A 242 -19.06 1.46 -0.87
C ILE A 242 -20.05 1.23 -2.01
N LEU A 243 -19.77 0.21 -2.84
CA LEU A 243 -20.60 -0.14 -4.00
C LEU A 243 -21.82 -0.99 -3.65
N GLU A 244 -21.74 -1.74 -2.56
CA GLU A 244 -22.69 -2.79 -2.18
C GLU A 244 -22.79 -3.90 -3.25
N THR A 245 -21.65 -4.53 -3.54
CA THR A 245 -21.50 -5.53 -4.62
C THR A 245 -22.45 -6.71 -4.52
N ALA A 246 -23.01 -7.01 -3.34
CA ALA A 246 -23.99 -8.08 -3.15
C ALA A 246 -25.31 -7.84 -3.92
N LEU A 247 -25.60 -6.59 -4.27
CA LEU A 247 -26.80 -6.19 -5.00
C LEU A 247 -26.52 -5.96 -6.50
N LEU A 248 -25.27 -6.08 -6.94
CA LEU A 248 -24.82 -5.67 -8.27
C LEU A 248 -24.37 -6.88 -9.10
N SER A 249 -24.66 -6.84 -10.39
CA SER A 249 -24.01 -7.69 -11.38
C SER A 249 -22.56 -7.24 -11.65
N GLU A 250 -21.72 -8.10 -12.22
CA GLU A 250 -20.33 -7.75 -12.57
C GLU A 250 -20.23 -6.50 -13.46
N GLU A 251 -21.13 -6.36 -14.43
CA GLU A 251 -21.21 -5.16 -15.29
C GLU A 251 -21.50 -3.89 -14.48
N GLN A 252 -22.40 -3.99 -13.51
CA GLN A 252 -22.73 -2.87 -12.62
C GLN A 252 -21.61 -2.58 -11.63
N ILE A 253 -20.89 -3.59 -11.14
CA ILE A 253 -19.69 -3.39 -10.29
C ILE A 253 -18.63 -2.64 -11.09
N ARG A 254 -18.35 -3.04 -12.33
CA ARG A 254 -17.41 -2.35 -13.21
C ARG A 254 -17.85 -0.92 -13.45
N LYS A 255 -19.12 -0.69 -13.79
CA LYS A 255 -19.65 0.65 -14.01
C LYS A 255 -19.59 1.52 -12.76
N ALA A 256 -19.97 1.01 -11.59
CA ALA A 256 -19.91 1.76 -10.34
C ALA A 256 -18.46 2.10 -9.94
N SER A 257 -17.52 1.18 -10.19
CA SER A 257 -16.09 1.41 -10.00
C SER A 257 -15.56 2.51 -10.91
N GLU A 258 -15.92 2.49 -12.20
CA GLU A 258 -15.59 3.57 -13.14
C GLU A 258 -16.09 4.94 -12.66
N LEU A 259 -17.34 5.02 -12.19
CA LEU A 259 -17.92 6.26 -11.69
C LEU A 259 -17.21 6.75 -10.42
N ALA A 260 -16.88 5.84 -9.49
CA ALA A 260 -16.13 6.17 -8.28
C ALA A 260 -14.71 6.69 -8.60
N ILE A 261 -14.01 6.03 -9.54
CA ILE A 261 -12.69 6.47 -10.03
C ILE A 261 -12.81 7.84 -10.72
N ALA A 262 -13.83 8.06 -11.55
CA ALA A 262 -14.05 9.33 -12.24
C ALA A 262 -14.35 10.49 -11.29
N ALA A 263 -15.05 10.22 -10.18
CA ALA A 263 -15.24 11.20 -9.09
C ALA A 263 -13.94 11.48 -8.32
N GLY A 264 -12.94 10.61 -8.47
CA GLY A 264 -11.63 10.73 -7.85
C GLY A 264 -11.66 10.38 -6.36
N THR A 265 -12.39 9.35 -5.98
CA THR A 265 -12.33 8.77 -4.62
C THR A 265 -10.96 8.15 -4.35
N ASP A 266 -10.52 8.12 -3.09
CA ASP A 266 -9.26 7.46 -2.70
C ASP A 266 -9.39 5.93 -2.69
N PHE A 267 -10.55 5.40 -2.27
CA PHE A 267 -10.81 3.96 -2.21
C PHE A 267 -12.20 3.58 -2.74
N ILE A 268 -12.28 2.34 -3.23
CA ILE A 268 -13.53 1.63 -3.51
C ILE A 268 -13.67 0.52 -2.47
N LYS A 269 -14.86 0.38 -1.89
CA LYS A 269 -15.19 -0.62 -0.88
C LYS A 269 -16.32 -1.51 -1.40
N THR A 270 -16.23 -2.80 -1.11
CA THR A 270 -17.16 -3.80 -1.66
C THR A 270 -18.55 -3.71 -1.07
N SER A 271 -18.68 -3.80 0.25
CA SER A 271 -19.95 -4.04 0.93
C SER A 271 -20.07 -3.28 2.24
N THR A 272 -21.32 -3.04 2.68
CA THR A 272 -21.63 -2.49 4.00
C THR A 272 -21.58 -3.52 5.12
N GLY A 273 -21.73 -4.80 4.79
CA GLY A 273 -21.94 -5.88 5.77
C GLY A 273 -23.38 -5.98 6.31
N TYR A 274 -24.32 -5.19 5.76
CA TYR A 274 -25.74 -5.20 6.12
C TYR A 274 -26.65 -5.79 5.03
N SER A 275 -26.08 -6.16 3.88
CA SER A 275 -26.78 -6.81 2.77
C SER A 275 -26.71 -8.34 2.85
N THR A 276 -27.28 -9.03 1.85
CA THR A 276 -27.43 -10.49 1.80
C THR A 276 -26.10 -11.26 1.64
N ARG A 277 -24.99 -10.59 1.29
CA ARG A 277 -23.66 -11.19 1.12
C ARG A 277 -22.54 -10.18 1.41
N GLY A 278 -21.43 -10.63 2.01
CA GLY A 278 -20.20 -9.83 2.17
C GLY A 278 -19.20 -10.00 1.01
N THR A 279 -17.91 -9.72 1.26
CA THR A 279 -16.83 -9.82 0.27
C THR A 279 -16.67 -11.23 -0.32
N SER A 280 -16.73 -11.38 -1.65
CA SER A 280 -16.40 -12.61 -2.36
C SER A 280 -14.97 -12.59 -2.92
N ALA A 281 -14.27 -13.73 -2.90
CA ALA A 281 -12.88 -13.86 -3.36
C ALA A 281 -12.67 -13.62 -4.87
N SER A 282 -13.74 -13.62 -5.66
CA SER A 282 -13.71 -13.47 -7.13
C SER A 282 -13.47 -12.03 -7.63
N LEU A 283 -13.50 -11.03 -6.76
CA LEU A 283 -13.40 -9.60 -7.15
C LEU A 283 -11.96 -9.07 -7.30
N ARG A 284 -10.93 -9.92 -7.23
CA ARG A 284 -9.51 -9.48 -7.33
C ARG A 284 -9.01 -9.21 -8.76
N GLN A 285 -9.86 -9.31 -9.79
CA GLN A 285 -9.45 -9.23 -11.20
C GLN A 285 -10.18 -8.15 -12.03
N LEU A 286 -10.96 -7.27 -11.40
CA LEU A 286 -11.57 -6.09 -12.05
C LEU A 286 -10.80 -4.83 -11.66
#